data_AF-A0A5C3NTG7-F1
#
_entry.id   AF-A0A5C3NTG7-F1
#
_cell.length_a   1.000
_cell.length_b   1.000
_cell.length_c   1.000
_cell.angle_alpha   90.00
_cell.angle_beta   90.00
_cell.angle_gamma   90.00
#
_symmetry.space_group_name_H-M   'P 1'
#
loop_
_entity.id
_entity.type
_entity.pdbx_description
1 polymer ?
#
loop_
_entity_poly.entity_id
_entity_poly.type
_entity_poly.pdbx_seq_one_letter_code
_entity_poly.pdbx_strand_id
1 'polypeptide(L)'
;RPDRLHFVRHAIHLLVHLMPETHLRGPLWLISQWPLENAIGHLTREIRSHSKPYANLAELSLRRGQICALISIFPTLADAERLPKDAVELGDGYILLAWGKDRRERGMDADDAAALIDYLRGLDVVVSATWQPSAWKWARLQLPNGQVARTAFGERKGEARGKPVHRSRMVKVRCRHVYVTLRGDMFAEVQYFFRLKMRTADGIEEVATLAMLSDFTQPDPAIIKKTHGVLMACQYQGARSWRVVNAKEILTVVGMCPLRPRPYERDHPDAARLYSDRFFVAQKLGFDMSWIGRAQDPTVDDGVDN
;
A
#
# COMPACT_ATOMS: atom_id res chain seq x y z
N ARG A 1 -19.40 8.45 45.04
CA ARG A 1 -18.23 9.16 45.61
C ARG A 1 -17.86 10.30 44.64
N PRO A 2 -17.91 11.58 45.05
CA PRO A 2 -17.81 12.75 44.15
C PRO A 2 -16.47 12.82 43.41
N ASP A 3 -15.42 12.29 44.00
CA ASP A 3 -14.06 12.11 43.46
C ASP A 3 -14.03 11.28 42.16
N ARG A 4 -15.07 10.50 41.84
CA ARG A 4 -15.13 9.65 40.64
C ARG A 4 -16.00 10.21 39.51
N LEU A 5 -16.57 11.41 39.65
CA LEU A 5 -17.45 12.00 38.62
C LEU A 5 -16.74 12.19 37.26
N HIS A 6 -15.42 12.39 37.26
CA HIS A 6 -14.63 12.57 36.05
C HIS A 6 -14.56 11.31 35.16
N PHE A 7 -14.77 10.11 35.72
CA PHE A 7 -14.92 8.88 34.94
C PHE A 7 -16.25 8.80 34.19
N VAL A 8 -17.31 9.43 34.72
CA VAL A 8 -18.66 9.40 34.13
C VAL A 8 -18.70 10.15 32.79
N ARG A 9 -17.93 11.25 32.66
CA ARG A 9 -17.90 12.05 31.42
C ARG A 9 -17.40 11.25 30.22
N HIS A 10 -16.38 10.40 30.43
CA HIS A 10 -15.88 9.50 29.40
C HIS A 10 -16.91 8.44 29.02
N ALA A 11 -17.61 7.86 30.00
CA ALA A 11 -18.68 6.89 29.75
C ALA A 11 -19.86 7.51 28.97
N ILE A 12 -20.29 8.72 29.30
CA ILE A 12 -21.36 9.43 28.58
C ILE A 12 -20.91 9.83 27.17
N HIS A 13 -19.68 10.31 27.00
CA HIS A 13 -19.14 10.65 25.68
C HIS A 13 -19.07 9.42 24.76
N LEU A 14 -18.68 8.27 25.31
CA LEU A 14 -18.67 7.01 24.59
C LEU A 14 -20.05 6.63 24.04
N LEU A 15 -21.13 6.90 24.79
CA LEU A 15 -22.51 6.62 24.35
C LEU A 15 -22.91 7.40 23.09
N VAL A 16 -22.39 8.61 22.90
CA VAL A 16 -22.66 9.43 21.70
C VAL A 16 -22.01 8.83 20.45
N HIS A 17 -20.86 8.18 20.60
CA HIS A 17 -20.18 7.48 19.50
C HIS A 17 -20.68 6.03 19.33
N LEU A 18 -21.27 5.45 20.38
CA LEU A 18 -21.68 4.05 20.44
C LEU A 18 -22.62 3.67 19.28
N MET A 19 -23.67 4.47 19.05
CA MET A 19 -24.70 4.15 18.05
C MET A 19 -24.19 4.33 16.61
N PRO A 20 -23.54 5.46 16.24
CA PRO A 20 -22.92 5.60 14.92
C PRO A 20 -21.88 4.53 14.62
N GLU A 21 -21.03 4.21 15.60
CA GLU A 21 -19.96 3.24 15.43
C GLU A 21 -20.49 1.80 15.36
N THR A 22 -21.56 1.50 16.09
CA THR A 22 -22.27 0.22 15.96
C THR A 22 -22.86 0.02 14.57
N HIS A 23 -23.39 1.09 13.96
CA HIS A 23 -23.89 1.02 12.58
C HIS A 23 -22.75 0.85 11.55
N LEU A 24 -21.60 1.50 11.78
CA LEU A 24 -20.47 1.48 10.85
C LEU A 24 -19.61 0.21 10.93
N ARG A 25 -19.46 -0.36 12.13
CA ARG A 25 -18.50 -1.43 12.43
C ARG A 25 -19.12 -2.67 13.11
N GLY A 26 -20.42 -2.63 13.44
CA GLY A 26 -21.10 -3.68 14.21
C GLY A 26 -21.02 -3.46 15.73
N PRO A 27 -21.66 -4.32 16.54
CA PRO A 27 -21.68 -4.18 18.00
C PRO A 27 -20.28 -3.99 18.60
N LEU A 28 -20.09 -2.94 19.41
CA LEU A 28 -18.77 -2.56 19.93
C LEU A 28 -18.06 -3.67 20.72
N TRP A 29 -18.82 -4.52 21.41
CA TRP A 29 -18.26 -5.67 22.10
C TRP A 29 -17.65 -6.71 21.15
N LEU A 30 -18.23 -6.90 19.95
CA LEU A 30 -17.70 -7.77 18.89
C LEU A 30 -16.44 -7.18 18.24
N ILE A 31 -16.38 -5.86 18.07
CA ILE A 31 -15.20 -5.18 17.49
C ILE A 31 -13.99 -5.35 18.40
N SER A 32 -14.18 -5.20 19.72
CA SER A 32 -13.11 -5.40 20.70
C SER A 32 -12.83 -6.87 21.00
N GLN A 33 -13.73 -7.79 20.64
CA GLN A 33 -13.58 -9.21 20.94
C GLN A 33 -12.32 -9.78 20.30
N TRP A 34 -12.12 -9.55 19.00
CA TRP A 34 -10.94 -10.05 18.29
C TRP A 34 -9.61 -9.55 18.90
N PRO A 35 -9.38 -8.25 19.14
CA PRO A 35 -8.14 -7.80 19.78
C PRO A 35 -8.01 -8.27 21.23
N LEU A 36 -9.11 -8.39 21.99
CA LEU A 36 -9.08 -8.92 23.36
C LEU A 36 -8.73 -10.41 23.38
N GLU A 37 -9.34 -11.23 22.53
CA GLU A 37 -9.05 -12.66 22.42
C GLU A 37 -7.61 -12.92 21.97
N ASN A 38 -7.11 -12.12 21.01
CA ASN A 38 -5.69 -12.19 20.62
C ASN A 38 -4.76 -11.79 21.76
N ALA A 39 -5.08 -10.73 22.52
CA ALA A 39 -4.30 -10.31 23.67
C ALA A 39 -4.30 -11.40 24.75
N ILE A 40 -5.46 -12.00 25.05
CA ILE A 40 -5.58 -13.13 25.98
C ILE A 40 -4.73 -14.30 25.48
N GLY A 41 -4.91 -14.74 24.24
CA GLY A 41 -4.15 -15.86 23.68
C GLY A 41 -2.64 -15.61 23.69
N HIS A 42 -2.20 -14.38 23.41
CA HIS A 42 -0.81 -13.98 23.49
C HIS A 42 -0.27 -14.06 24.92
N LEU A 43 -0.96 -13.45 25.90
CA LEU A 43 -0.56 -13.47 27.30
C LEU A 43 -0.58 -14.89 27.88
N THR A 44 -1.58 -15.70 27.53
CA THR A 44 -1.68 -17.10 27.97
C THR A 44 -0.50 -17.95 27.49
N ARG A 45 -0.02 -17.75 26.25
CA ARG A 45 1.21 -18.41 25.75
C ARG A 45 2.47 -18.00 26.52
N GLU A 46 2.46 -16.82 27.14
CA GLU A 46 3.58 -16.28 27.92
C GLU A 46 3.54 -16.71 29.40
N ILE A 47 2.38 -17.12 29.95
CA ILE A 47 2.27 -17.50 31.38
C ILE A 47 3.31 -18.56 31.78
N ARG A 48 3.55 -19.60 30.96
CA ARG A 48 4.62 -20.64 31.05
C ARG A 48 4.94 -21.21 32.46
N SER A 49 4.06 -21.06 33.44
CA SER A 49 4.23 -21.51 34.83
C SER A 49 2.89 -21.93 35.41
N HIS A 50 2.84 -23.12 36.00
CA HIS A 50 1.65 -23.68 36.66
C HIS A 50 1.54 -23.28 38.14
N SER A 51 2.58 -22.68 38.74
CA SER A 51 2.64 -22.36 40.17
C SER A 51 2.54 -20.86 40.46
N LYS A 52 3.20 -20.02 39.66
CA LYS A 52 3.19 -18.55 39.84
C LYS A 52 2.93 -17.84 38.50
N PRO A 53 1.75 -18.05 37.88
CA PRO A 53 1.46 -17.60 36.53
C PRO A 53 1.59 -16.09 36.35
N TYR A 54 1.02 -15.30 37.26
CA TYR A 54 1.04 -13.83 37.16
C TYR A 54 2.44 -13.23 37.42
N ALA A 55 3.21 -13.81 38.35
CA ALA A 55 4.56 -13.33 38.63
C ALA A 55 5.50 -13.60 37.44
N ASN A 56 5.38 -14.78 36.82
CA ASN A 56 6.18 -15.12 35.63
C ASN A 56 5.79 -14.26 34.42
N LEU A 57 4.50 -14.02 34.20
CA LEU A 57 4.00 -13.14 33.14
C LEU A 57 4.50 -11.70 33.32
N ALA A 58 4.48 -11.17 34.54
CA ALA A 58 4.98 -9.83 34.84
C ALA A 58 6.49 -9.69 34.53
N GLU A 59 7.29 -10.68 34.94
CA GLU A 59 8.74 -10.70 34.68
C GLU A 59 9.04 -10.81 33.18
N LEU A 60 8.31 -11.66 32.44
CA LEU A 60 8.44 -11.77 30.99
C LEU A 60 8.05 -10.48 30.27
N SER A 61 6.96 -9.84 30.70
CA SER A 61 6.51 -8.55 30.17
C SER A 61 7.54 -7.46 30.42
N LEU A 62 8.14 -7.41 31.62
CA LEU A 62 9.20 -6.48 31.97
C LEU A 62 10.43 -6.69 31.07
N ARG A 63 10.90 -7.93 30.93
CA ARG A 63 12.04 -8.26 30.06
C ARG A 63 11.77 -7.90 28.61
N ARG A 64 10.58 -8.17 28.10
CA ARG A 64 10.19 -7.80 26.73
C ARG A 64 10.14 -6.29 26.56
N GLY A 65 9.60 -5.57 27.53
CA GLY A 65 9.63 -4.11 27.56
C GLY A 65 11.06 -3.55 27.55
N GLN A 66 11.96 -4.13 28.34
CA GLN A 66 13.38 -3.77 28.36
C GLN A 66 14.08 -4.08 27.03
N ILE A 67 13.84 -5.25 26.43
CA ILE A 67 14.38 -5.61 25.12
C ILE A 67 13.85 -4.66 24.04
N CYS A 68 12.54 -4.39 24.00
CA CYS A 68 11.95 -3.44 23.07
C CYS A 68 12.51 -2.03 23.25
N ALA A 69 12.72 -1.59 24.50
CA ALA A 69 13.36 -0.31 24.79
C ALA A 69 14.81 -0.28 24.28
N LEU A 70 15.59 -1.33 24.55
CA LEU A 70 16.97 -1.46 24.07
C LEU A 70 17.07 -1.48 22.55
N ILE A 71 16.21 -2.24 21.86
CA ILE A 71 16.13 -2.27 20.39
C ILE A 71 15.70 -0.90 19.84
N SER A 72 14.80 -0.19 20.53
CA SER A 72 14.36 1.15 20.10
C SER A 72 15.48 2.19 20.25
N ILE A 73 16.30 2.08 21.30
CA ILE A 73 17.46 2.97 21.52
C ILE A 73 18.63 2.59 20.61
N PHE A 74 18.87 1.30 20.43
CA PHE A 74 19.96 0.73 19.65
C PHE A 74 19.41 -0.28 18.63
N PRO A 75 18.95 0.19 17.44
CA PRO A 75 18.41 -0.68 16.41
C PRO A 75 19.39 -1.76 15.91
N THR A 76 20.69 -1.57 16.10
CA THR A 76 21.74 -2.54 15.75
C THR A 76 21.68 -3.83 16.57
N LEU A 77 20.99 -3.83 17.72
CA LEU A 77 20.75 -5.01 18.54
C LEU A 77 19.58 -5.86 18.05
N ALA A 78 18.77 -5.35 17.12
CA ALA A 78 17.71 -6.13 16.52
C ALA A 78 18.31 -7.24 15.64
N ASP A 79 17.69 -8.42 15.67
CA ASP A 79 17.98 -9.43 14.66
C ASP A 79 17.72 -8.86 13.27
N ALA A 80 18.68 -9.02 12.37
CA ALA A 80 18.50 -8.61 10.98
C ALA A 80 17.31 -9.38 10.39
N GLU A 81 16.27 -8.66 9.97
CA GLU A 81 15.15 -9.27 9.27
C GLU A 81 15.68 -9.96 8.01
N ARG A 82 15.54 -11.29 7.98
CA ARG A 82 15.96 -12.06 6.81
C ARG A 82 14.97 -11.79 5.69
N LEU A 83 15.50 -11.46 4.52
CA LEU A 83 14.65 -11.33 3.36
C LEU A 83 13.95 -12.66 3.04
N PRO A 84 12.69 -12.60 2.58
CA PRO A 84 12.00 -13.77 2.08
C PRO A 84 12.79 -14.47 0.98
N LYS A 85 12.60 -15.78 0.87
CA LYS A 85 13.22 -16.59 -0.18
C LYS A 85 12.92 -16.02 -1.57
N ASP A 86 13.94 -15.95 -2.42
CA ASP A 86 13.90 -15.46 -3.80
C ASP A 86 13.56 -13.96 -3.95
N ALA A 87 13.55 -13.17 -2.86
CA ALA A 87 13.48 -11.72 -2.93
C ALA A 87 14.72 -11.14 -3.63
N VAL A 88 14.52 -10.06 -4.39
CA VAL A 88 15.59 -9.39 -5.14
C VAL A 88 15.77 -7.98 -4.59
N GLU A 89 16.91 -7.73 -3.96
CA GLU A 89 17.30 -6.38 -3.55
C GLU A 89 17.63 -5.52 -4.77
N LEU A 90 17.01 -4.35 -4.86
CA LEU A 90 17.25 -3.38 -5.95
C LEU A 90 18.18 -2.24 -5.50
N GLY A 91 18.55 -2.20 -4.21
CA GLY A 91 19.21 -1.07 -3.56
C GLY A 91 18.23 0.03 -3.12
N ASP A 92 18.73 1.03 -2.41
CA ASP A 92 17.97 2.18 -1.86
C ASP A 92 16.78 1.79 -0.97
N GLY A 93 16.79 0.60 -0.38
CA GLY A 93 15.68 0.07 0.42
C GLY A 93 14.51 -0.50 -0.39
N TYR A 94 14.63 -0.61 -1.72
CA TYR A 94 13.63 -1.28 -2.56
C TYR A 94 13.93 -2.78 -2.67
N ILE A 95 12.92 -3.60 -2.39
CA ILE A 95 13.03 -5.06 -2.46
C ILE A 95 11.86 -5.61 -3.29
N LEU A 96 12.18 -6.31 -4.37
CA LEU A 96 11.19 -7.00 -5.19
C LEU A 96 10.89 -8.38 -4.59
N LEU A 97 9.63 -8.62 -4.21
CA LEU A 97 9.25 -9.80 -3.45
C LEU A 97 8.75 -10.92 -4.37
N ALA A 98 9.29 -12.14 -4.22
CA ALA A 98 8.95 -13.28 -5.08
C ALA A 98 7.51 -13.78 -4.93
N TRP A 99 6.85 -13.46 -3.82
CA TRP A 99 5.48 -13.91 -3.59
C TRP A 99 4.52 -13.30 -4.61
N GLY A 100 3.75 -14.16 -5.28
CA GLY A 100 2.84 -13.76 -6.34
C GLY A 100 3.51 -13.45 -7.68
N LYS A 101 4.80 -13.78 -7.85
CA LYS A 101 5.47 -13.79 -9.16
C LYS A 101 4.82 -14.83 -10.07
N ASP A 102 4.73 -14.49 -11.36
CA ASP A 102 4.33 -15.42 -12.39
C ASP A 102 5.27 -16.64 -12.49
N ARG A 103 4.67 -17.82 -12.70
CA ARG A 103 5.43 -19.08 -12.87
C ARG A 103 6.15 -19.16 -14.22
N ARG A 104 5.61 -18.49 -15.24
CA ARG A 104 6.15 -18.47 -16.60
C ARG A 104 6.12 -17.06 -17.16
N GLU A 105 7.04 -16.81 -18.08
CA GLU A 105 7.02 -15.59 -18.86
C GLU A 105 5.74 -15.55 -19.72
N ARG A 106 5.12 -14.37 -19.81
CA ARG A 106 3.93 -14.14 -20.65
C ARG A 106 4.23 -13.05 -21.66
N GLY A 107 3.73 -13.22 -22.89
CA GLY A 107 3.69 -12.13 -23.86
C GLY A 107 2.87 -10.96 -23.32
N MET A 108 3.30 -9.75 -23.63
CA MET A 108 2.57 -8.53 -23.33
C MET A 108 1.47 -8.30 -24.37
N ASP A 109 0.33 -7.78 -23.91
CA ASP A 109 -0.73 -7.33 -24.81
C ASP A 109 -0.27 -6.09 -25.59
N ALA A 110 -0.98 -5.72 -26.67
CA ALA A 110 -0.57 -4.62 -27.54
C ALA A 110 -0.38 -3.29 -26.79
N ASP A 111 -1.27 -2.97 -25.86
CA ASP A 111 -1.19 -1.74 -25.06
C ASP A 111 -0.02 -1.78 -24.05
N ASP A 112 0.20 -2.93 -23.40
CA ASP A 112 1.35 -3.17 -22.50
C ASP A 112 2.67 -2.99 -23.28
N ALA A 113 2.74 -3.57 -24.48
CA ALA A 113 3.90 -3.52 -25.35
C ALA A 113 4.19 -2.10 -25.86
N ALA A 114 3.15 -1.37 -26.27
CA ALA A 114 3.28 0.02 -26.72
C ALA A 114 3.86 0.92 -25.61
N ALA A 115 3.32 0.82 -24.40
CA ALA A 115 3.81 1.58 -23.24
C ALA A 115 5.27 1.25 -22.90
N LEU A 116 5.69 -0.01 -23.04
CA LEU A 116 7.10 -0.40 -22.85
C LEU A 116 8.00 0.16 -23.96
N ILE A 117 7.58 0.06 -25.22
CA ILE A 117 8.35 0.58 -26.35
C ILE A 117 8.52 2.10 -26.23
N ASP A 118 7.48 2.82 -25.84
CA ASP A 118 7.56 4.27 -25.63
C ASP A 118 8.52 4.64 -24.49
N TYR A 119 8.54 3.86 -23.41
CA TYR A 119 9.52 4.02 -22.33
C TYR A 119 10.96 3.75 -22.80
N LEU A 120 11.18 2.68 -23.56
CA LEU A 120 12.51 2.34 -24.10
C LEU A 120 12.99 3.39 -25.11
N ARG A 121 12.09 3.91 -25.94
CA ARG A 121 12.39 5.02 -26.87
C ARG A 121 12.82 6.28 -26.11
N GLY A 122 12.19 6.57 -24.97
CA GLY A 122 12.58 7.67 -24.08
C GLY A 122 13.94 7.49 -23.40
N LEU A 123 14.50 6.28 -23.42
CA LEU A 123 15.86 5.97 -22.95
C LEU A 123 16.87 5.80 -24.09
N ASP A 124 16.49 6.16 -25.33
CA ASP A 124 17.28 5.96 -26.54
C ASP A 124 17.72 4.50 -26.79
N VAL A 125 16.97 3.54 -26.27
CA VAL A 125 17.22 2.11 -26.50
C VAL A 125 16.61 1.71 -27.84
N VAL A 126 17.44 1.23 -28.76
CA VAL A 126 16.99 0.76 -30.08
C VAL A 126 16.35 -0.61 -29.96
N VAL A 127 15.08 -0.69 -30.35
CA VAL A 127 14.28 -1.91 -30.31
C VAL A 127 13.86 -2.30 -31.73
N SER A 128 13.91 -3.59 -32.06
CA SER A 128 13.44 -4.09 -33.36
C SER A 128 11.93 -3.85 -33.52
N ALA A 129 11.49 -3.41 -34.71
CA ALA A 129 10.08 -3.23 -35.04
C ALA A 129 9.25 -4.53 -34.97
N THR A 130 9.90 -5.69 -35.04
CA THR A 130 9.26 -7.02 -34.95
C THR A 130 9.30 -7.62 -33.55
N TRP A 131 9.86 -6.91 -32.56
CA TRP A 131 9.99 -7.44 -31.22
C TRP A 131 8.66 -7.51 -30.50
N GLN A 132 8.34 -8.70 -29.98
CA GLN A 132 7.18 -8.92 -29.12
C GLN A 132 7.67 -9.10 -27.68
N PRO A 133 7.45 -8.12 -26.80
CA PRO A 133 7.95 -8.21 -25.43
C PRO A 133 7.19 -9.25 -24.62
N SER A 134 7.94 -9.95 -23.78
CA SER A 134 7.44 -10.87 -22.78
C SER A 134 8.07 -10.56 -21.43
N ALA A 135 7.33 -10.86 -20.36
CA ALA A 135 7.83 -10.65 -19.00
C ALA A 135 7.20 -11.58 -17.97
N TRP A 136 7.93 -11.84 -16.89
CA TRP A 136 7.37 -12.34 -15.64
C TRP A 136 6.73 -11.17 -14.89
N LYS A 137 5.43 -11.25 -14.63
CA LYS A 137 4.70 -10.28 -13.81
C LYS A 137 4.94 -10.59 -12.32
N TRP A 138 5.32 -9.59 -11.55
CA TRP A 138 5.55 -9.65 -10.11
C TRP A 138 4.48 -8.86 -9.38
N ALA A 139 4.04 -9.36 -8.23
CA ALA A 139 2.84 -8.84 -7.57
C ALA A 139 3.11 -7.83 -6.45
N ARG A 140 4.34 -7.76 -5.93
CA ARG A 140 4.69 -7.05 -4.70
C ARG A 140 6.06 -6.40 -4.80
N LEU A 141 6.16 -5.16 -4.34
CA LEU A 141 7.40 -4.40 -4.18
C LEU A 141 7.41 -3.77 -2.79
N GLN A 142 8.42 -4.05 -1.99
CA GLN A 142 8.67 -3.32 -0.76
C GLN A 142 9.38 -2.01 -1.07
N LEU A 143 8.85 -0.92 -0.53
CA LEU A 143 9.37 0.43 -0.66
C LEU A 143 10.30 0.77 0.51
N PRO A 144 11.13 1.82 0.40
CA PRO A 144 12.11 2.17 1.43
C PRO A 144 11.49 2.54 2.79
N ASN A 145 10.22 2.94 2.80
CA ASN A 145 9.45 3.25 4.00
C ASN A 145 8.82 2.01 4.67
N GLY A 146 9.17 0.80 4.21
CA GLY A 146 8.63 -0.48 4.70
C GLY A 146 7.26 -0.85 4.16
N GLN A 147 6.59 0.02 3.40
CA GLN A 147 5.31 -0.31 2.78
C GLN A 147 5.49 -1.32 1.66
N VAL A 148 4.54 -2.24 1.52
CA VAL A 148 4.47 -3.15 0.38
C VAL A 148 3.47 -2.61 -0.63
N ALA A 149 3.97 -2.09 -1.76
CA ALA A 149 3.15 -1.79 -2.91
C ALA A 149 2.73 -3.10 -3.58
N ARG A 150 1.43 -3.36 -3.63
CA ARG A 150 0.85 -4.50 -4.34
C ARG A 150 0.45 -4.08 -5.76
N THR A 151 -0.14 -5.00 -6.51
CA THR A 151 -0.44 -4.80 -7.93
C THR A 151 -1.86 -5.24 -8.26
N ALA A 152 -2.43 -4.67 -9.31
CA ALA A 152 -3.70 -5.13 -9.86
C ALA A 152 -3.64 -6.60 -10.28
N PHE A 153 -2.51 -7.04 -10.88
CA PHE A 153 -2.28 -8.44 -11.26
C PHE A 153 -2.42 -9.43 -10.09
N GLY A 154 -1.93 -9.07 -8.90
CA GLY A 154 -2.06 -9.90 -7.70
C GLY A 154 -3.44 -9.79 -7.06
N GLU A 155 -3.86 -8.56 -6.76
CA GLU A 155 -5.06 -8.28 -5.95
C GLU A 155 -6.38 -8.58 -6.66
N ARG A 156 -6.49 -8.32 -7.97
CA ARG A 156 -7.75 -8.54 -8.71
C ARG A 156 -8.19 -10.01 -8.70
N LYS A 157 -7.25 -10.95 -8.57
CA LYS A 157 -7.55 -12.38 -8.41
C LYS A 157 -8.30 -12.66 -7.11
N GLY A 158 -7.96 -11.95 -6.03
CA GLY A 158 -8.65 -12.02 -4.74
C GLY A 158 -10.03 -11.36 -4.82
N GLU A 159 -10.12 -10.17 -5.43
CA GLU A 159 -11.39 -9.45 -5.61
C GLU A 159 -12.40 -10.28 -6.43
N ALA A 160 -11.95 -10.92 -7.52
CA ALA A 160 -12.79 -11.78 -8.35
C ALA A 160 -13.32 -13.02 -7.59
N ARG A 161 -12.63 -13.44 -6.52
CA ARG A 161 -13.08 -14.52 -5.62
C ARG A 161 -13.96 -14.01 -4.47
N GLY A 162 -14.30 -12.71 -4.46
CA GLY A 162 -15.07 -12.09 -3.38
C GLY A 162 -14.30 -11.91 -2.07
N LYS A 163 -12.97 -12.05 -2.08
CA LYS A 163 -12.16 -11.82 -0.86
C LYS A 163 -12.09 -10.32 -0.56
N PRO A 164 -12.18 -9.91 0.72
CA PRO A 164 -11.92 -8.53 1.10
C PRO A 164 -10.44 -8.22 0.89
N VAL A 165 -10.11 -7.47 -0.17
CA VAL A 165 -8.74 -7.12 -0.50
C VAL A 165 -8.41 -5.72 0.02
N HIS A 166 -7.38 -5.61 0.87
CA HIS A 166 -6.82 -4.33 1.25
C HIS A 166 -6.03 -3.74 0.07
N ARG A 167 -6.64 -2.83 -0.68
CA ARG A 167 -6.06 -2.24 -1.90
C ARG A 167 -4.81 -1.42 -1.58
N SER A 168 -3.65 -1.99 -1.88
CA SER A 168 -2.33 -1.37 -1.70
C SER A 168 -1.57 -1.22 -3.02
N ARG A 169 -2.32 -1.25 -4.13
CA ARG A 169 -1.83 -1.07 -5.50
C ARG A 169 -1.84 0.38 -6.00
N MET A 170 -2.30 1.32 -5.19
CA MET A 170 -2.32 2.74 -5.55
C MET A 170 -1.07 3.41 -5.00
N VAL A 171 -0.35 4.12 -5.86
CA VAL A 171 0.97 4.66 -5.52
C VAL A 171 1.12 6.10 -5.94
N LYS A 172 2.00 6.79 -5.22
CA LYS A 172 2.52 8.10 -5.57
C LYS A 172 3.86 7.93 -6.29
N VAL A 173 3.98 8.54 -7.46
CA VAL A 173 5.13 8.38 -8.36
C VAL A 173 5.78 9.73 -8.58
N ARG A 174 7.12 9.76 -8.57
CA ARG A 174 7.90 10.96 -8.84
C ARG A 174 7.70 11.39 -10.30
N CYS A 175 7.29 12.63 -10.55
CA CYS A 175 7.30 13.18 -11.90
C CYS A 175 8.62 13.89 -12.17
N ARG A 176 9.37 13.46 -13.20
CA ARG A 176 10.64 14.10 -13.59
C ARG A 176 10.49 15.27 -14.58
N HIS A 177 9.31 15.47 -15.17
CA HIS A 177 9.14 16.34 -16.35
C HIS A 177 8.17 17.52 -16.20
N VAL A 178 7.73 17.89 -14.99
CA VAL A 178 6.80 19.03 -14.83
C VAL A 178 7.39 20.07 -13.89
N TYR A 179 7.89 21.17 -14.46
CA TYR A 179 8.34 22.38 -13.76
C TYR A 179 7.21 23.23 -13.15
N VAL A 180 5.99 22.69 -13.08
CA VAL A 180 4.81 23.44 -12.66
C VAL A 180 4.15 22.75 -11.48
N THR A 181 4.19 23.45 -10.35
CA THR A 181 3.54 23.20 -9.05
C THR A 181 4.39 22.43 -8.04
N LEU A 182 4.56 23.04 -6.86
CA LEU A 182 5.48 22.74 -5.76
C LEU A 182 5.53 21.30 -5.20
N ARG A 183 4.76 20.35 -5.74
CA ARG A 183 4.85 18.90 -5.53
C ARG A 183 4.25 18.16 -6.74
N GLY A 184 4.97 18.10 -7.86
CA GLY A 184 4.57 17.41 -9.09
C GLY A 184 4.45 15.89 -8.94
N ASP A 185 3.62 15.44 -8.02
CA ASP A 185 3.43 14.03 -7.70
C ASP A 185 2.24 13.47 -8.48
N MET A 186 2.48 12.42 -9.26
CA MET A 186 1.42 11.72 -9.98
C MET A 186 0.92 10.54 -9.14
N PHE A 187 -0.37 10.24 -9.25
CA PHE A 187 -0.97 9.06 -8.65
C PHE A 187 -1.24 8.03 -9.73
N ALA A 188 -0.99 6.77 -9.43
CA ALA A 188 -1.19 5.68 -10.37
C ALA A 188 -1.62 4.40 -9.67
N GLU A 189 -2.31 3.53 -10.39
CA GLU A 189 -2.52 2.13 -10.01
C GLU A 189 -1.43 1.27 -10.64
N VAL A 190 -0.67 0.55 -9.83
CA VAL A 190 0.33 -0.41 -10.31
C VAL A 190 -0.38 -1.63 -10.91
N GLN A 191 -0.18 -1.88 -12.19
CA GLN A 191 -0.73 -3.05 -12.86
C GLN A 191 0.08 -4.30 -12.53
N TYR A 192 1.40 -4.24 -12.70
CA TYR A 192 2.37 -5.28 -12.31
C TYR A 192 3.80 -4.73 -12.33
N PHE A 193 4.70 -5.41 -11.60
CA PHE A 193 6.15 -5.17 -11.72
C PHE A 193 6.78 -6.21 -12.65
N PHE A 194 7.91 -5.88 -13.27
CA PHE A 194 8.66 -6.84 -14.09
C PHE A 194 10.12 -6.46 -14.16
N ARG A 195 10.96 -7.40 -14.61
CA ARG A 195 12.38 -7.17 -14.82
C ARG A 195 12.70 -7.30 -16.30
N LEU A 196 13.48 -6.37 -16.83
CA LEU A 196 13.89 -6.34 -18.22
C LEU A 196 15.41 -6.24 -18.29
N LYS A 197 16.02 -7.12 -19.08
CA LYS A 197 17.42 -6.99 -19.47
C LYS A 197 17.49 -5.98 -20.61
N MET A 198 18.25 -4.92 -20.43
CA MET A 198 18.46 -3.89 -21.44
C MET A 198 19.95 -3.61 -21.56
N ARG A 199 20.37 -3.19 -22.75
CA ARG A 199 21.72 -2.69 -22.99
C ARG A 199 21.65 -1.17 -23.02
N THR A 200 22.39 -0.51 -22.14
CA THR A 200 22.45 0.96 -22.11
C THR A 200 23.27 1.49 -23.29
N ALA A 201 23.21 2.81 -23.52
CA ALA A 201 23.98 3.48 -24.57
C ALA A 201 25.50 3.23 -24.45
N ASP A 202 26.00 3.03 -23.22
CA ASP A 202 27.40 2.71 -22.92
C ASP A 202 27.77 1.24 -23.19
N GLY A 203 26.83 0.43 -23.72
CA GLY A 203 27.03 -0.97 -24.04
C GLY A 203 26.96 -1.93 -22.84
N ILE A 204 26.64 -1.42 -21.64
CA ILE A 204 26.54 -2.21 -20.42
C ILE A 204 25.19 -2.93 -20.38
N GLU A 205 25.20 -4.23 -20.10
CA GLU A 205 23.97 -4.97 -19.84
C GLU A 205 23.51 -4.73 -18.40
N GLU A 206 22.32 -4.14 -18.28
CA GLU A 206 21.68 -3.86 -17.00
C GLU A 206 20.33 -4.57 -16.91
N VAL A 207 20.01 -5.07 -15.71
CA VAL A 207 18.67 -5.61 -15.43
C VAL A 207 17.87 -4.58 -14.66
N ALA A 208 17.03 -3.83 -15.38
CA ALA A 208 16.13 -2.87 -14.76
C ALA A 208 14.88 -3.56 -14.19
N THR A 209 14.43 -3.10 -13.03
CA THR A 209 13.10 -3.44 -12.51
C THR A 209 12.15 -2.29 -12.79
N LEU A 210 11.08 -2.59 -13.53
CA LEU A 210 10.13 -1.63 -14.05
C LEU A 210 8.73 -1.90 -13.48
N ALA A 211 7.89 -0.87 -13.49
CA ALA A 211 6.49 -0.95 -13.10
C ALA A 211 5.60 -0.51 -14.26
N MET A 212 4.60 -1.34 -14.58
CA MET A 212 3.50 -0.94 -15.46
C MET A 212 2.45 -0.22 -14.61
N LEU A 213 2.11 1.00 -14.99
CA LEU A 213 1.22 1.88 -14.24
C LEU A 213 0.01 2.29 -15.08
N SER A 214 -1.12 2.50 -14.40
CA SER A 214 -2.32 3.14 -14.94
C SER A 214 -2.53 4.45 -14.18
N ASP A 215 -2.27 5.58 -14.83
CA ASP A 215 -2.31 6.88 -14.17
C ASP A 215 -3.73 7.34 -13.79
N PHE A 216 -3.77 8.17 -12.75
CA PHE A 216 -4.85 9.10 -12.51
C PHE A 216 -4.52 10.44 -13.17
N THR A 217 -5.54 11.24 -13.48
CA THR A 217 -5.32 12.63 -13.89
C THR A 217 -4.59 13.41 -12.79
N GLN A 218 -4.02 14.55 -13.15
CA GLN A 218 -3.59 15.50 -12.13
C GLN A 218 -4.78 15.92 -11.26
N PRO A 219 -4.54 16.20 -9.96
CA PRO A 219 -5.63 16.62 -9.10
C PRO A 219 -6.24 17.94 -9.57
N ASP A 220 -7.56 18.07 -9.45
CA ASP A 220 -8.30 19.25 -9.93
C ASP A 220 -7.79 20.54 -9.25
N PRO A 221 -7.26 21.51 -10.03
CA PRO A 221 -6.65 22.72 -9.47
C PRO A 221 -7.67 23.64 -8.78
N ALA A 222 -8.94 23.64 -9.23
CA ALA A 222 -10.00 24.43 -8.61
C ALA A 222 -10.37 23.85 -7.23
N ILE A 223 -10.44 22.52 -7.12
CA ILE A 223 -10.69 21.84 -5.84
C ILE A 223 -9.52 22.05 -4.88
N ILE A 224 -8.28 21.87 -5.33
CA ILE A 224 -7.08 22.14 -4.51
C ILE A 224 -7.12 23.57 -3.99
N LYS A 225 -7.34 24.55 -4.87
CA LYS A 225 -7.35 25.97 -4.50
C LYS A 225 -8.46 26.27 -3.49
N LYS A 226 -9.68 25.78 -3.73
CA LYS A 226 -10.84 26.02 -2.86
C LYS A 226 -10.71 25.35 -1.49
N THR A 227 -10.02 24.21 -1.43
CA THR A 227 -9.82 23.46 -0.19
C THR A 227 -8.47 23.72 0.46
N HIS A 228 -7.71 24.72 -0.02
CA HIS A 228 -6.37 25.04 0.47
C HIS A 228 -5.44 23.82 0.54
N GLY A 229 -5.53 22.93 -0.46
CA GLY A 229 -4.71 21.72 -0.56
C GLY A 229 -5.16 20.53 0.30
N VAL A 230 -6.30 20.63 0.99
CA VAL A 230 -6.84 19.53 1.82
C VAL A 230 -7.39 18.39 0.95
N LEU A 231 -8.08 18.71 -0.15
CA LEU A 231 -8.68 17.71 -1.02
C LEU A 231 -7.98 17.68 -2.38
N MET A 232 -7.37 16.54 -2.70
CA MET A 232 -6.85 16.23 -4.03
C MET A 232 -7.79 15.23 -4.69
N ALA A 233 -8.57 15.69 -5.67
CA ALA A 233 -9.50 14.86 -6.43
C ALA A 233 -8.96 14.60 -7.83
N CYS A 234 -8.89 13.33 -8.23
CA CYS A 234 -8.36 12.88 -9.51
C CYS A 234 -9.36 11.96 -10.20
N GLN A 235 -9.24 11.79 -11.52
CA GLN A 235 -10.00 10.81 -12.29
C GLN A 235 -9.11 9.63 -12.67
N TYR A 236 -9.63 8.40 -12.55
CA TYR A 236 -8.90 7.21 -12.99
C TYR A 236 -8.99 7.06 -14.51
N GLN A 237 -7.85 6.91 -15.20
CA GLN A 237 -7.81 6.86 -16.66
C GLN A 237 -7.75 5.43 -17.23
N GLY A 238 -7.48 4.42 -16.39
CA GLY A 238 -7.51 3.02 -16.80
C GLY A 238 -6.49 2.68 -17.88
N ALA A 239 -6.86 1.77 -18.79
CA ALA A 239 -5.98 1.30 -19.87
C ALA A 239 -5.49 2.40 -20.82
N ARG A 240 -6.19 3.54 -20.88
CA ARG A 240 -5.84 4.66 -21.78
C ARG A 240 -4.58 5.41 -21.36
N SER A 241 -4.11 5.21 -20.14
CA SER A 241 -2.96 5.92 -19.57
C SER A 241 -1.92 4.94 -19.04
N TRP A 242 -1.73 3.82 -19.75
CA TRP A 242 -0.68 2.87 -19.40
C TRP A 242 0.69 3.44 -19.72
N ARG A 243 1.58 3.40 -18.75
CA ARG A 243 2.97 3.80 -18.92
C ARG A 243 3.90 2.97 -18.06
N VAL A 244 5.14 2.87 -18.50
CA VAL A 244 6.20 2.19 -17.76
C VAL A 244 7.07 3.21 -17.04
N VAL A 245 7.48 2.90 -15.81
CA VAL A 245 8.47 3.66 -15.05
C VAL A 245 9.47 2.74 -14.40
N ASN A 246 10.62 3.29 -14.00
CA ASN A 246 11.52 2.57 -13.09
C ASN A 246 10.81 2.36 -11.74
N ALA A 247 10.90 1.15 -11.17
CA ALA A 247 10.26 0.83 -9.89
C ALA A 247 10.71 1.77 -8.75
N LYS A 248 11.93 2.30 -8.80
CA LYS A 248 12.46 3.27 -7.82
C LYS A 248 11.85 4.67 -7.93
N GLU A 249 11.01 4.95 -8.92
CA GLU A 249 10.24 6.20 -9.01
C GLU A 249 8.98 6.19 -8.14
N ILE A 250 8.59 5.02 -7.63
CA ILE A 250 7.46 4.87 -6.72
C ILE A 250 7.88 5.29 -5.30
N LEU A 251 7.23 6.32 -4.77
CA LEU A 251 7.60 6.94 -3.50
C LEU A 251 6.90 6.29 -2.30
N THR A 252 5.61 6.02 -2.41
CA THR A 252 4.76 5.54 -1.30
C THR A 252 3.44 4.98 -1.83
N VAL A 253 2.87 4.05 -1.08
CA VAL A 253 1.48 3.60 -1.27
C VAL A 253 0.53 4.66 -0.74
N VAL A 254 -0.52 4.95 -1.50
CA VAL A 254 -1.57 5.90 -1.15
C VAL A 254 -2.93 5.22 -1.16
N GLY A 255 -3.90 5.76 -0.42
CA GLY A 255 -5.31 5.41 -0.62
C GLY A 255 -5.87 6.24 -1.78
N MET A 256 -6.57 5.59 -2.72
CA MET A 256 -7.43 6.28 -3.69
C MET A 256 -8.87 5.88 -3.39
N CYS A 257 -9.59 6.75 -2.69
CA CYS A 257 -10.93 6.48 -2.22
C CYS A 257 -11.97 7.03 -3.20
N PRO A 258 -12.99 6.26 -3.61
CA PRO A 258 -14.04 6.75 -4.50
C PRO A 258 -14.70 8.02 -3.95
N LEU A 259 -14.70 9.08 -4.75
CA LEU A 259 -15.38 10.34 -4.44
C LEU A 259 -16.75 10.35 -5.13
N ARG A 260 -17.77 9.91 -4.40
CA ARG A 260 -19.12 9.83 -4.95
C ARG A 260 -19.67 11.22 -5.30
N PRO A 261 -20.34 11.37 -6.46
CA PRO A 261 -20.99 12.62 -6.81
C PRO A 261 -22.10 12.95 -5.82
N ARG A 262 -22.23 14.25 -5.53
CA ARG A 262 -23.32 14.80 -4.73
C ARG A 262 -24.64 14.70 -5.51
N PRO A 263 -25.82 14.73 -4.86
CA PRO A 263 -27.11 14.66 -5.54
C PRO A 263 -27.22 15.62 -6.74
N TYR A 264 -26.94 16.91 -6.54
CA TYR A 264 -26.99 17.90 -7.62
C TYR A 264 -25.94 17.71 -8.73
N GLU A 265 -24.81 17.04 -8.44
CA GLU A 265 -23.81 16.70 -9.45
C GLU A 265 -24.28 15.53 -10.32
N ARG A 266 -25.09 14.62 -9.77
CA ARG A 266 -25.67 13.49 -10.52
C ARG A 266 -26.72 13.93 -11.53
N ASP A 267 -27.45 14.99 -11.20
CA ASP A 267 -28.51 15.54 -12.07
C ASP A 267 -27.95 16.46 -13.17
N HIS A 268 -26.63 16.70 -13.19
CA HIS A 268 -25.99 17.51 -14.22
C HIS A 268 -26.03 16.78 -15.58
N PRO A 269 -26.35 17.45 -16.71
CA PRO A 269 -26.42 16.80 -18.03
C PRO A 269 -25.15 16.03 -18.41
N ASP A 270 -23.98 16.57 -18.02
CA ASP A 270 -22.67 15.97 -18.27
C ASP A 270 -22.11 15.16 -17.07
N ALA A 271 -22.94 14.73 -16.12
CA ALA A 271 -22.48 14.10 -14.89
C ALA A 271 -21.58 12.87 -15.12
N ALA A 272 -21.90 12.07 -16.14
CA ALA A 272 -21.14 10.87 -16.50
C ALA A 272 -19.70 11.21 -16.95
N ARG A 273 -19.46 12.38 -17.55
CA ARG A 273 -18.12 12.79 -17.98
C ARG A 273 -17.36 13.53 -16.88
N LEU A 274 -18.05 14.38 -16.13
CA LEU A 274 -17.42 15.25 -15.15
C LEU A 274 -17.14 14.55 -13.83
N TYR A 275 -17.97 13.57 -13.48
CA TYR A 275 -18.04 13.05 -12.12
C TYR A 275 -17.95 11.52 -11.99
N SER A 276 -17.84 10.78 -13.10
CA SER A 276 -17.49 9.36 -13.05
C SER A 276 -16.03 9.18 -12.64
N ASP A 277 -15.74 8.01 -12.07
CA ASP A 277 -14.36 7.56 -11.78
C ASP A 277 -13.51 8.59 -11.03
N ARG A 278 -14.16 9.45 -10.22
CA ARG A 278 -13.50 10.39 -9.34
C ARG A 278 -13.05 9.68 -8.08
N PHE A 279 -11.80 9.93 -7.70
CA PHE A 279 -11.20 9.45 -6.49
C PHE A 279 -10.57 10.62 -5.77
N PHE A 280 -10.51 10.56 -4.45
CA PHE A 280 -9.68 11.47 -3.68
C PHE A 280 -8.50 10.72 -3.07
N VAL A 281 -7.39 11.44 -2.98
CA VAL A 281 -6.15 10.92 -2.45
C VAL A 281 -6.21 10.94 -0.93
N ALA A 282 -5.87 9.81 -0.32
CA ALA A 282 -5.71 9.67 1.12
C ALA A 282 -4.28 9.23 1.42
N GLN A 283 -3.46 10.16 1.89
CA GLN A 283 -2.08 9.92 2.31
C GLN A 283 -2.03 9.84 3.83
N LYS A 284 -1.10 9.04 4.37
CA LYS A 284 -0.87 8.94 5.83
C LYS A 284 -2.16 8.67 6.63
N LEU A 285 -2.99 7.74 6.16
CA LEU A 285 -4.24 7.37 6.84
C LEU A 285 -4.05 6.68 8.21
N GLY A 286 -2.81 6.50 8.66
CA GLY A 286 -2.48 6.10 10.01
C GLY A 286 -1.66 7.20 10.70
N PHE A 287 -1.93 7.38 11.99
CA PHE A 287 -0.91 7.83 12.95
C PHE A 287 0.42 7.15 12.59
N ASP A 288 1.54 7.87 12.65
CA ASP A 288 2.89 7.44 12.28
C ASP A 288 3.36 6.27 13.18
N MET A 289 2.73 5.12 12.98
CA MET A 289 2.84 3.86 13.72
C MET A 289 3.21 2.73 12.76
N SER A 290 3.77 3.04 11.59
CA SER A 290 4.34 2.03 10.69
C SER A 290 5.46 1.21 11.37
N TRP A 291 5.93 1.64 12.54
CA TRP A 291 6.85 0.92 13.43
C TRP A 291 6.16 0.18 14.59
N ILE A 292 4.93 0.55 14.98
CA ILE A 292 4.18 -0.09 16.07
C ILE A 292 3.27 -1.17 15.47
N GLY A 293 3.92 -2.26 15.12
CA GLY A 293 3.35 -3.43 14.46
C GLY A 293 4.50 -4.13 13.77
N ARG A 294 4.62 -5.46 13.94
CA ARG A 294 5.61 -6.23 13.17
C ARG A 294 5.49 -5.85 11.70
N ALA A 295 6.63 -5.72 11.01
CA ALA A 295 6.68 -5.64 9.55
C ALA A 295 5.70 -6.69 8.99
N GLN A 296 4.86 -6.29 8.03
CA GLN A 296 3.94 -7.23 7.40
C GLN A 296 4.76 -8.41 6.91
N ASP A 297 4.48 -9.61 7.43
CA ASP A 297 5.20 -10.80 7.01
C ASP A 297 4.97 -10.95 5.49
N PRO A 298 6.00 -10.78 4.66
CA PRO A 298 5.82 -10.75 3.21
C PRO A 298 5.36 -12.11 2.66
N THR A 299 5.48 -13.17 3.48
CA THR A 299 5.11 -14.54 3.17
C THR A 299 3.68 -14.90 3.59
N VAL A 300 3.08 -14.12 4.49
CA VAL A 300 1.70 -14.34 4.92
C VAL A 300 0.75 -13.79 3.85
N ASP A 301 -0.08 -14.67 3.31
CA ASP A 301 -1.30 -14.27 2.64
C ASP A 301 -2.30 -13.90 3.74
N ASP A 302 -2.86 -12.69 3.73
CA ASP A 302 -3.92 -12.25 4.66
C ASP A 302 -5.24 -13.03 4.46
N GLY A 303 -5.18 -14.23 3.85
CA GLY A 303 -6.28 -15.05 3.42
C GLY A 303 -5.93 -16.54 3.36
N VAL A 304 -5.09 -17.03 4.27
CA VAL A 304 -4.93 -18.47 4.51
C VAL A 304 -6.29 -19.04 4.91
N ASP A 305 -6.76 -19.97 4.09
CA ASP A 305 -7.90 -20.83 4.34
C ASP A 305 -7.67 -21.62 5.64
N ASN A 306 -8.58 -21.44 6.61
CA ASN A 306 -9.13 -22.60 7.32
C ASN A 306 -10.41 -22.98 6.60
#